data_AF-A0A7N4P7U8-F1
#
_entry.id   AF-A0A7N4P7U8-F1
#
_cell.length_a   1.000
_cell.length_b   1.000
_cell.length_c   1.000
_cell.angle_alpha   90.00
_cell.angle_beta   90.00
_cell.angle_gamma   90.00
#
_symmetry.space_group_name_H-M   'P 1'
#
loop_
_entity.id
_entity.type
_entity.pdbx_description
1 polymer ?
#
loop_
_entity_poly.entity_id
_entity_poly.type
_entity_poly.pdbx_seq_one_letter_code
_entity_poly.pdbx_strand_id
1 'polypeptide(L)'
;MTGRRRGVGRGKGREPERERRHHTSLLQAAGSKRPRSERGEAPSTHHPGALRPGTAMFHRTTEEFCSKPNTNGMNEMDTSDTQWGWFYLAECGKWHMFQPDTNIQCSVSSEDIEKSFKENPIGSISFTTSKYSYKLDFAVMKQMNLTTGKQRSIKRAPFSITAFSYICENEAIPVPSHWENVNTEEPYQLIPLHKQTNEYNEVANLFGKTVDSNRIKRIQRIQNLDLWEFFCRKKAQLKKKRGVPKINEQMLFHGTSSEFVEAICIHNFDWRINGIHAAVFGKGTYFARDAAYSSRFCKDDMKHGSTFQIHGVNLQQRHLFRTYKSMFLARVLIGDYINGDSKYMRPPSKDGSFVNLYDSCVDNTWNPKIFVVFDANQIYPEYLIEFH
;
A
#
# COMPACT_ATOMS: atom_id res chain seq x y z
N MET A 1 75.14 37.10 -26.46
CA MET A 1 75.06 35.88 -25.62
C MET A 1 73.82 35.99 -24.73
N THR A 2 73.16 34.86 -24.42
CA THR A 2 72.27 34.58 -23.25
C THR A 2 71.39 35.70 -22.64
N GLY A 3 70.06 35.60 -22.46
CA GLY A 3 69.06 34.58 -22.81
C GLY A 3 67.89 34.47 -21.78
N ARG A 4 66.63 34.35 -22.26
CA ARG A 4 65.37 34.00 -21.52
C ARG A 4 64.90 35.02 -20.41
N ARG A 5 63.61 35.22 -20.06
CA ARG A 5 62.31 34.55 -20.38
C ARG A 5 61.08 35.42 -19.96
N ARG A 6 59.88 35.13 -20.52
CA ARG A 6 58.47 35.33 -20.01
C ARG A 6 57.74 36.70 -20.11
N GLY A 7 56.41 36.63 -20.27
CA GLY A 7 55.39 37.70 -20.09
C GLY A 7 54.65 38.11 -21.39
N VAL A 8 53.60 37.42 -21.88
CA VAL A 8 52.16 37.48 -21.49
C VAL A 8 51.47 38.84 -21.71
N GLY A 9 50.42 38.92 -22.58
CA GLY A 9 49.51 40.09 -22.58
C GLY A 9 48.61 40.37 -23.81
N ARG A 10 47.56 39.57 -24.04
CA ARG A 10 46.26 39.87 -24.73
C ARG A 10 46.16 41.01 -25.77
N GLY A 11 45.78 40.65 -27.01
CA GLY A 11 45.17 41.56 -28.01
C GLY A 11 43.68 41.22 -28.28
N LYS A 12 42.87 42.22 -28.64
CA LYS A 12 41.42 42.10 -28.94
C LYS A 12 41.17 41.74 -30.42
N GLY A 13 40.02 41.12 -30.73
CA GLY A 13 39.25 41.53 -31.91
C GLY A 13 38.48 40.46 -32.71
N ARG A 14 37.16 40.69 -32.82
CA ARG A 14 36.24 40.40 -33.96
C ARG A 14 35.99 38.96 -34.43
N GLU A 15 34.70 38.61 -34.56
CA GLU A 15 34.11 38.07 -35.79
C GLU A 15 32.57 38.28 -35.82
N PRO A 16 31.87 38.26 -36.99
CA PRO A 16 30.48 38.71 -37.10
C PRO A 16 29.45 37.72 -37.71
N GLU A 17 28.17 38.08 -37.53
CA GLU A 17 27.01 37.87 -38.44
C GLU A 17 26.34 36.49 -38.71
N ARG A 18 25.00 36.58 -38.84
CA ARG A 18 24.02 35.66 -39.47
C ARG A 18 23.72 34.32 -38.78
N GLU A 19 22.50 33.75 -38.86
CA GLU A 19 21.27 34.14 -39.58
C GLU A 19 20.01 33.79 -38.75
N ARG A 20 18.92 34.57 -38.86
CA ARG A 20 17.61 34.21 -38.29
C ARG A 20 16.76 33.48 -39.32
N ARG A 21 16.09 32.40 -38.91
CA ARG A 21 14.86 31.93 -39.58
C ARG A 21 13.68 31.95 -38.60
N HIS A 22 12.78 32.91 -38.82
CA HIS A 22 11.42 32.82 -38.31
C HIS A 22 10.62 31.88 -39.19
N HIS A 23 9.72 31.07 -38.62
CA HIS A 23 8.56 30.56 -39.34
C HIS A 23 7.31 30.78 -38.50
N THR A 24 6.50 31.75 -38.93
CA THR A 24 5.17 32.02 -38.43
C THR A 24 4.17 31.47 -39.45
N SER A 25 3.13 30.79 -38.98
CA SER A 25 1.90 30.49 -39.75
C SER A 25 0.81 30.23 -38.72
N LEU A 26 0.04 31.24 -38.32
CA LEU A 26 -1.19 31.75 -38.95
C LEU A 26 -2.42 30.85 -38.72
N LEU A 27 -3.40 31.44 -38.04
CA LEU A 27 -4.76 30.92 -37.94
C LEU A 27 -5.45 30.98 -39.29
N GLN A 28 -6.39 30.06 -39.52
CA GLN A 28 -7.58 30.36 -40.31
C GLN A 28 -8.82 29.70 -39.70
N ALA A 29 -9.93 30.44 -39.68
CA ALA A 29 -11.19 30.02 -39.12
C ALA A 29 -12.26 29.92 -40.22
N ALA A 30 -12.95 28.78 -40.24
CA ALA A 30 -14.24 28.54 -40.91
C ALA A 30 -14.78 27.21 -40.34
N GLY A 31 -16.09 26.96 -40.23
CA GLY A 31 -17.26 27.78 -40.48
C GLY A 31 -18.50 27.07 -39.92
N SER A 32 -19.55 27.83 -39.60
CA SER A 32 -20.76 27.32 -38.93
C SER A 32 -21.59 26.35 -39.80
N LYS A 33 -22.16 25.30 -39.20
CA LYS A 33 -23.44 24.67 -39.64
C LYS A 33 -24.09 23.82 -38.53
N ARG A 34 -25.34 24.17 -38.18
CA ARG A 34 -26.30 23.33 -37.42
C ARG A 34 -27.10 22.45 -38.38
N PRO A 35 -27.78 21.41 -37.87
CA PRO A 35 -29.26 21.40 -37.90
C PRO A 35 -29.82 21.11 -36.48
N ARG A 36 -30.94 21.72 -36.01
CA ARG A 36 -32.36 21.42 -36.29
C ARG A 36 -32.63 19.90 -36.29
N SER A 37 -33.25 19.27 -35.28
CA SER A 37 -34.57 19.48 -34.63
C SER A 37 -35.76 19.11 -35.52
N GLU A 38 -36.37 17.95 -35.25
CA GLU A 38 -37.73 17.62 -35.67
C GLU A 38 -38.54 17.13 -34.46
N ARG A 39 -39.85 17.45 -34.48
CA ARG A 39 -40.88 16.95 -33.57
C ARG A 39 -41.97 16.28 -34.42
N GLY A 40 -42.57 15.22 -33.88
CA GLY A 40 -43.90 14.69 -34.22
C GLY A 40 -44.28 13.79 -33.05
N GLU A 41 -45.14 14.24 -32.13
CA GLU A 41 -46.61 14.20 -32.18
C GLU A 41 -47.20 12.78 -32.05
N ALA A 42 -48.11 12.64 -31.07
CA ALA A 42 -48.83 11.41 -30.71
C ALA A 42 -50.29 11.46 -31.23
N PRO A 43 -51.11 10.39 -31.07
CA PRO A 43 -51.85 10.14 -29.80
C PRO A 43 -51.85 8.61 -29.43
N SER A 44 -52.69 8.00 -28.56
CA SER A 44 -53.91 8.45 -27.83
C SER A 44 -54.19 7.70 -26.50
N THR A 45 -55.06 8.32 -25.69
CA THR A 45 -56.12 7.80 -24.77
C THR A 45 -56.24 6.27 -24.46
N HIS A 46 -56.40 5.83 -23.20
CA HIS A 46 -57.57 6.11 -22.33
C HIS A 46 -57.32 6.02 -20.79
N HIS A 47 -58.32 6.44 -20.01
CA HIS A 47 -58.39 6.62 -18.53
C HIS A 47 -59.27 5.51 -17.84
N PRO A 48 -59.80 5.64 -16.59
CA PRO A 48 -59.10 5.57 -15.29
C PRO A 48 -59.83 4.65 -14.26
N GLY A 49 -59.38 4.61 -13.00
CA GLY A 49 -60.12 4.03 -11.86
C GLY A 49 -59.55 4.49 -10.51
N ALA A 50 -60.39 4.76 -9.49
CA ALA A 50 -60.01 5.58 -8.33
C ALA A 50 -60.65 5.14 -7.00
N LEU A 51 -60.06 5.64 -5.87
CA LEU A 51 -60.65 5.77 -4.50
C LEU A 51 -60.99 4.46 -3.76
N ARG A 52 -61.05 4.34 -2.43
CA ARG A 52 -60.44 4.92 -1.19
C ARG A 52 -61.06 4.09 -0.01
N PRO A 53 -60.89 4.38 1.31
CA PRO A 53 -60.61 3.30 2.28
C PRO A 53 -61.66 3.11 3.40
N GLY A 54 -61.38 2.13 4.28
CA GLY A 54 -61.67 2.21 5.71
C GLY A 54 -61.11 0.98 6.46
N THR A 55 -61.07 0.86 7.78
CA THR A 55 -61.08 1.74 8.97
C THR A 55 -61.36 0.79 10.15
N ALA A 56 -60.58 0.86 11.24
CA ALA A 56 -60.93 0.34 12.59
C ALA A 56 -61.14 -1.19 12.78
N MET A 57 -61.10 -1.77 13.99
CA MET A 57 -60.48 -1.48 15.32
C MET A 57 -60.46 -2.82 16.10
N PHE A 58 -59.50 -2.99 17.02
CA PHE A 58 -59.49 -3.83 18.24
C PHE A 58 -60.44 -5.04 18.38
N HIS A 59 -59.87 -6.19 18.79
CA HIS A 59 -60.19 -6.74 20.12
C HIS A 59 -59.01 -7.51 20.73
N ARG A 60 -58.74 -7.27 22.02
CA ARG A 60 -57.94 -8.13 22.90
C ARG A 60 -58.89 -9.09 23.61
N THR A 61 -58.54 -10.37 23.67
CA THR A 61 -58.91 -11.29 24.76
C THR A 61 -57.73 -12.22 25.03
N THR A 62 -57.23 -12.19 26.26
CA THR A 62 -56.25 -13.13 26.81
C THR A 62 -56.96 -14.34 27.38
N GLU A 63 -56.44 -15.55 27.13
CA GLU A 63 -56.52 -16.64 28.09
C GLU A 63 -55.39 -17.66 27.85
N GLU A 64 -54.87 -18.23 28.92
CA GLU A 64 -53.65 -19.04 28.92
C GLU A 64 -53.98 -20.54 28.84
N PHE A 65 -53.19 -21.33 28.11
CA PHE A 65 -52.90 -22.70 28.53
C PHE A 65 -51.50 -23.13 28.08
N CYS A 66 -50.77 -23.77 28.99
CA CYS A 66 -49.35 -24.11 28.83
C CYS A 66 -49.17 -25.58 28.42
N SER A 67 -48.23 -25.89 27.51
CA SER A 67 -47.26 -27.01 27.66
C SER A 67 -46.33 -27.24 26.45
N LYS A 68 -45.06 -26.85 26.64
CA LYS A 68 -43.80 -27.39 26.06
C LYS A 68 -43.56 -27.39 24.52
N PRO A 69 -42.35 -26.99 24.06
CA PRO A 69 -42.01 -26.92 22.64
C PRO A 69 -41.50 -28.26 22.10
N ASN A 70 -41.74 -28.52 20.81
CA ASN A 70 -41.04 -29.56 20.06
C ASN A 70 -40.07 -28.92 19.06
N THR A 71 -38.92 -29.55 18.86
CA THR A 71 -37.75 -29.01 18.16
C THR A 71 -37.92 -28.97 16.63
N ASN A 72 -37.39 -27.92 15.98
CA ASN A 72 -36.36 -28.00 14.92
C ASN A 72 -36.24 -26.66 14.15
N GLY A 73 -35.02 -26.33 13.68
CA GLY A 73 -34.82 -25.29 12.66
C GLY A 73 -33.96 -24.07 13.02
N MET A 74 -33.04 -24.16 13.99
CA MET A 74 -31.93 -23.21 14.06
C MET A 74 -30.80 -23.71 13.15
N ASN A 75 -30.53 -22.97 12.07
CA ASN A 75 -29.40 -23.25 11.18
C ASN A 75 -28.08 -23.16 11.96
N GLU A 76 -27.17 -24.09 11.67
CA GLU A 76 -25.86 -24.17 12.32
C GLU A 76 -25.12 -22.84 12.22
N MET A 77 -24.69 -22.31 13.36
CA MET A 77 -23.67 -21.28 13.41
C MET A 77 -22.34 -21.98 13.18
N ASP A 78 -21.74 -21.81 12.00
CA ASP A 78 -20.41 -22.30 11.66
C ASP A 78 -19.35 -21.60 12.53
N THR A 79 -19.16 -22.13 13.74
CA THR A 79 -18.03 -21.81 14.60
C THR A 79 -16.81 -22.55 14.07
N SER A 80 -16.27 -22.08 12.95
CA SER A 80 -14.94 -22.46 12.49
C SER A 80 -13.94 -22.12 13.59
N ASP A 81 -13.47 -23.16 14.28
CA ASP A 81 -12.52 -23.06 15.38
C ASP A 81 -11.33 -22.19 14.95
N THR A 82 -10.96 -21.23 15.79
CA THR A 82 -9.77 -20.42 15.53
C THR A 82 -8.57 -21.35 15.43
N GLN A 83 -7.98 -21.48 14.25
CA GLN A 83 -6.77 -22.28 14.08
C GLN A 83 -5.64 -21.59 14.86
N TRP A 84 -4.87 -22.34 15.64
CA TRP A 84 -3.79 -21.79 16.47
C TRP A 84 -2.43 -22.30 15.99
N GLY A 85 -1.48 -21.38 15.90
CA GLY A 85 -0.10 -21.60 15.50
C GLY A 85 0.87 -21.46 16.66
N TRP A 86 1.92 -22.28 16.65
CA TRP A 86 3.01 -22.26 17.62
C TRP A 86 4.30 -21.77 17.00
N PHE A 87 4.99 -20.89 17.72
CA PHE A 87 6.19 -20.20 17.24
C PHE A 87 7.30 -20.22 18.29
N TYR A 88 8.56 -20.23 17.85
CA TYR A 88 9.75 -20.06 18.69
C TYR A 88 10.55 -18.82 18.26
N LEU A 89 11.18 -18.14 19.22
CA LEU A 89 12.07 -17.01 18.96
C LEU A 89 13.47 -17.54 18.58
N ALA A 90 13.86 -17.38 17.32
CA ALA A 90 15.16 -17.84 16.83
C ALA A 90 16.31 -16.88 17.19
N GLU A 91 17.56 -17.36 17.07
CA GLU A 91 18.78 -16.55 17.32
C GLU A 91 18.93 -15.34 16.38
N CYS A 92 18.18 -15.28 15.27
CA CYS A 92 18.07 -14.12 14.40
C CYS A 92 17.08 -13.04 14.92
N GLY A 93 16.52 -13.19 16.12
CA GLY A 93 15.53 -12.28 16.70
C GLY A 93 14.10 -12.42 16.14
N LYS A 94 13.86 -13.36 15.23
CA LYS A 94 12.57 -13.54 14.55
C LYS A 94 11.78 -14.71 15.12
N TRP A 95 10.45 -14.60 15.07
CA TRP A 95 9.54 -15.70 15.42
C TRP A 95 9.40 -16.64 14.21
N HIS A 96 9.77 -17.91 14.38
CA HIS A 96 9.59 -18.95 13.39
C HIS A 96 8.50 -19.92 13.84
N MET A 97 7.64 -20.36 12.92
CA MET A 97 6.57 -21.32 13.23
C MET A 97 7.11 -22.75 13.24
N PHE A 98 6.53 -23.64 14.06
CA PHE A 98 6.83 -25.06 14.01
C PHE A 98 6.18 -25.70 12.77
N GLN A 99 6.90 -25.68 11.64
CA GLN A 99 6.48 -26.31 10.38
C GLN A 99 7.32 -27.56 10.07
N PRO A 100 6.75 -28.55 9.35
CA PRO A 100 7.54 -29.56 8.66
C PRO A 100 8.31 -28.89 7.49
N ASP A 101 9.62 -28.70 7.65
CA ASP A 101 10.51 -28.29 6.56
C ASP A 101 10.98 -29.55 5.81
N THR A 102 10.90 -29.54 4.47
CA THR A 102 11.39 -30.65 3.64
C THR A 102 12.88 -30.94 3.82
N ASN A 103 13.67 -29.98 4.33
CA ASN A 103 15.09 -30.15 4.62
C ASN A 103 15.41 -30.42 6.10
N ILE A 104 14.45 -30.28 7.01
CA ILE A 104 14.67 -30.48 8.46
C ILE A 104 13.52 -31.31 9.02
N GLN A 105 13.75 -32.63 9.14
CA GLN A 105 12.84 -33.50 9.89
C GLN A 105 12.73 -33.02 11.35
N CYS A 106 11.55 -32.51 11.68
CA CYS A 106 11.09 -32.21 13.03
C CYS A 106 10.01 -33.24 13.38
N SER A 107 10.06 -33.81 14.59
CA SER A 107 9.14 -34.87 15.00
C SER A 107 7.75 -34.37 15.46
N VAL A 108 7.51 -33.06 15.45
CA VAL A 108 6.22 -32.43 15.78
C VAL A 108 5.92 -31.27 14.84
N SER A 109 4.64 -31.10 14.54
CA SER A 109 4.06 -29.93 13.86
C SER A 109 3.49 -28.91 14.86
N SER A 110 3.11 -27.74 14.37
CA SER A 110 2.36 -26.74 15.15
C SER A 110 1.02 -27.31 15.67
N GLU A 111 0.39 -28.16 14.88
CA GLU A 111 -0.88 -28.83 15.17
C GLU A 111 -0.72 -29.84 16.33
N ASP A 112 0.38 -30.60 16.36
CA ASP A 112 0.69 -31.53 17.47
C ASP A 112 0.94 -30.79 18.79
N ILE A 113 1.65 -29.66 18.73
CA ILE A 113 1.92 -28.81 19.89
C ILE A 113 0.61 -28.20 20.41
N GLU A 114 -0.27 -27.72 19.52
CA GLU A 114 -1.59 -27.19 19.90
C GLU A 114 -2.48 -28.26 20.53
N LYS A 115 -2.47 -29.49 20.00
CA LYS A 115 -3.20 -30.61 20.60
C LYS A 115 -2.70 -30.89 22.03
N SER A 116 -1.38 -31.00 22.20
CA SER A 116 -0.78 -31.27 23.52
C SER A 116 -1.04 -30.14 24.53
N PHE A 117 -1.04 -28.88 24.07
CA PHE A 117 -1.40 -27.73 24.92
C PHE A 117 -2.87 -27.76 25.35
N LYS A 118 -3.80 -28.10 24.44
CA LYS A 118 -5.23 -28.26 24.78
C LYS A 118 -5.45 -29.36 25.82
N GLU A 119 -4.67 -30.44 25.78
CA GLU A 119 -4.72 -31.52 26.76
C GLU A 119 -4.13 -31.12 28.13
N ASN A 120 -3.03 -30.34 28.16
CA ASN A 120 -2.42 -29.87 29.40
C ASN A 120 -1.70 -28.51 29.25
N PRO A 121 -2.38 -27.37 29.51
CA PRO A 121 -1.81 -26.03 29.34
C PRO A 121 -0.64 -25.68 30.27
N ILE A 122 -0.47 -26.40 31.37
CA ILE A 122 0.67 -26.25 32.30
C ILE A 122 1.72 -27.36 32.12
N GLY A 123 1.55 -28.21 31.11
CA GLY A 123 2.39 -29.35 30.82
C GLY A 123 3.59 -29.01 29.94
N SER A 124 4.09 -30.04 29.26
CA SER A 124 5.23 -29.91 28.36
C SER A 124 5.22 -31.01 27.30
N ILE A 125 5.63 -30.67 26.08
CA ILE A 125 5.86 -31.62 25.00
C ILE A 125 7.36 -31.72 24.67
N SER A 126 7.86 -32.93 24.44
CA SER A 126 9.24 -33.18 24.00
C SER A 126 9.26 -33.56 22.52
N PHE A 127 10.25 -33.06 21.78
CA PHE A 127 10.40 -33.35 20.35
C PHE A 127 11.88 -33.39 19.94
N THR A 128 12.15 -34.00 18.79
CA THR A 128 13.50 -34.10 18.22
C THR A 128 13.56 -33.47 16.83
N THR A 129 14.74 -33.00 16.47
CA THR A 129 15.14 -32.74 15.09
C THR A 129 16.30 -33.66 14.72
N SER A 130 16.74 -33.63 13.46
CA SER A 130 17.90 -34.39 12.97
C SER A 130 19.22 -34.18 13.72
N LYS A 131 19.32 -33.18 14.62
CA LYS A 131 20.55 -32.88 15.38
C LYS A 131 20.38 -32.78 16.90
N TYR A 132 19.17 -32.50 17.40
CA TYR A 132 18.97 -32.14 18.80
C TYR A 132 17.61 -32.59 19.34
N SER A 133 17.58 -32.84 20.65
CA SER A 133 16.33 -33.05 21.41
C SER A 133 15.92 -31.78 22.15
N TYR A 134 14.63 -31.54 22.24
CA TYR A 134 14.04 -30.34 22.81
C TYR A 134 12.84 -30.65 23.71
N LYS A 135 12.55 -29.74 24.63
CA LYS A 135 11.32 -29.72 25.45
C LYS A 135 10.67 -28.34 25.34
N LEU A 136 9.38 -28.27 25.02
CA LEU A 136 8.55 -27.08 25.20
C LEU A 136 7.88 -27.18 26.58
N ASP A 137 8.04 -26.14 27.38
CA ASP A 137 7.34 -25.96 28.65
C ASP A 137 6.24 -24.91 28.44
N PHE A 138 4.98 -25.31 28.61
CA PHE A 138 3.81 -24.46 28.34
C PHE A 138 3.53 -23.50 29.50
N ALA A 139 3.82 -23.88 30.75
CA ALA A 139 3.66 -23.00 31.90
C ALA A 139 4.67 -21.83 31.86
N VAL A 140 5.92 -22.10 31.45
CA VAL A 140 6.98 -21.09 31.36
C VAL A 140 7.05 -20.42 29.97
N MET A 141 6.32 -20.94 28.97
CA MET A 141 6.35 -20.51 27.57
C MET A 141 7.78 -20.46 27.00
N LYS A 142 8.54 -21.55 27.21
CA LYS A 142 9.91 -21.69 26.68
C LYS A 142 10.17 -23.04 26.03
N GLN A 143 10.99 -23.03 24.98
CA GLN A 143 11.68 -24.20 24.44
C GLN A 143 13.08 -24.30 25.06
N MET A 144 13.48 -25.50 25.49
CA MET A 144 14.81 -25.84 25.95
C MET A 144 15.44 -26.89 25.02
N ASN A 145 16.69 -26.68 24.59
CA ASN A 145 17.49 -27.70 23.94
C ASN A 145 18.14 -28.59 25.00
N LEU A 146 17.80 -29.89 25.03
CA LEU A 146 18.22 -30.82 26.07
C LEU A 146 19.70 -31.21 25.95
N THR A 147 20.32 -31.03 24.79
CA THR A 147 21.73 -31.32 24.53
C THR A 147 22.67 -30.18 24.95
N THR A 148 22.21 -28.92 24.87
CA THR A 148 23.05 -27.72 25.07
C THR A 148 22.57 -26.81 26.20
N GLY A 149 21.43 -27.10 26.83
CA GLY A 149 20.82 -26.27 27.87
C GLY A 149 20.23 -24.93 27.39
N LYS A 150 20.50 -24.50 26.15
CA LYS A 150 20.00 -23.24 25.58
C LYS A 150 18.48 -23.18 25.62
N GLN A 151 17.94 -22.07 26.12
CA GLN A 151 16.51 -21.76 26.13
C GLN A 151 16.16 -20.69 25.10
N ARG A 152 14.93 -20.75 24.56
CA ARG A 152 14.32 -19.74 23.68
C ARG A 152 12.84 -19.60 24.02
N SER A 153 12.26 -18.41 23.90
CA SER A 153 10.84 -18.19 24.16
C SER A 153 9.98 -18.85 23.07
N ILE A 154 8.80 -19.36 23.45
CA ILE A 154 7.75 -19.80 22.53
C ILE A 154 6.50 -18.93 22.69
N LYS A 155 5.63 -18.92 21.68
CA LYS A 155 4.29 -18.32 21.78
C LYS A 155 3.25 -19.12 21.01
N ARG A 156 2.02 -19.10 21.54
CA ARG A 156 0.79 -19.53 20.88
C ARG A 156 0.10 -18.28 20.33
N ALA A 157 -0.21 -18.25 19.04
CA ALA A 157 -0.93 -17.14 18.41
C ALA A 157 -1.88 -17.70 17.34
N PRO A 158 -2.98 -17.01 16.96
CA PRO A 158 -3.88 -17.54 15.94
C PRO A 158 -3.13 -17.75 14.62
N PHE A 159 -3.26 -18.95 14.04
CA PHE A 159 -2.83 -19.22 12.68
C PHE A 159 -3.81 -18.55 11.72
N SER A 160 -3.57 -17.27 11.48
CA SER A 160 -4.13 -16.56 10.35
C SER A 160 -3.08 -15.61 9.79
N ILE A 161 -3.04 -15.53 8.46
CA ILE A 161 -2.34 -14.49 7.70
C ILE A 161 -2.86 -13.07 8.06
N THR A 162 -3.91 -12.96 8.88
CA THR A 162 -4.52 -11.72 9.37
C THR A 162 -4.44 -11.51 10.88
N ALA A 163 -3.68 -12.31 11.64
CA ALA A 163 -3.59 -12.17 13.10
C ALA A 163 -2.46 -11.23 13.53
N PHE A 164 -2.81 -10.15 14.24
CA PHE A 164 -1.90 -9.09 14.69
C PHE A 164 -2.08 -8.80 16.19
N SER A 165 -1.11 -8.12 16.80
CA SER A 165 -1.09 -7.75 18.22
C SER A 165 -0.79 -6.24 18.39
N TYR A 166 -1.45 -5.59 19.36
CA TYR A 166 -1.79 -4.16 19.29
C TYR A 166 -1.04 -3.24 20.26
N ILE A 167 -1.11 -1.93 19.98
CA ILE A 167 -0.56 -0.82 20.79
C ILE A 167 -1.69 0.20 21.06
N CYS A 168 -1.74 0.74 22.28
CA CYS A 168 -2.51 1.91 22.74
C CYS A 168 -4.01 2.02 22.32
N GLU A 169 -4.88 1.43 23.14
CA GLU A 169 -6.26 1.88 23.44
C GLU A 169 -7.21 2.26 22.26
N ASN A 170 -7.04 1.66 21.08
CA ASN A 170 -8.01 1.77 19.99
C ASN A 170 -8.16 0.44 19.21
N GLU A 171 -9.34 -0.18 19.25
CA GLU A 171 -9.57 -1.62 18.99
C GLU A 171 -9.41 -2.11 17.52
N ALA A 172 -8.87 -1.31 16.60
CA ALA A 172 -9.06 -1.54 15.16
C ALA A 172 -7.81 -1.59 14.27
N ILE A 173 -6.60 -1.31 14.78
CA ILE A 173 -5.46 -0.96 13.91
C ILE A 173 -4.19 -1.74 14.26
N PRO A 174 -3.76 -2.68 13.40
CA PRO A 174 -2.62 -3.55 13.68
C PRO A 174 -1.30 -3.06 13.08
N VAL A 175 -0.24 -2.96 13.89
CA VAL A 175 1.13 -2.73 13.38
C VAL A 175 1.64 -4.01 12.68
N PRO A 176 2.37 -3.92 11.54
CA PRO A 176 2.85 -5.10 10.84
C PRO A 176 3.86 -5.90 11.67
N SER A 177 3.71 -7.22 11.70
CA SER A 177 4.53 -8.15 12.49
C SER A 177 6.02 -8.20 12.12
N HIS A 178 6.41 -7.55 11.02
CA HIS A 178 7.79 -7.43 10.55
C HIS A 178 8.46 -6.10 10.94
N TRP A 179 7.75 -5.17 11.60
CA TRP A 179 8.35 -3.93 12.09
C TRP A 179 9.25 -4.19 13.30
N GLU A 180 10.36 -3.47 13.38
CA GLU A 180 11.42 -3.66 14.37
C GLU A 180 11.74 -2.32 15.03
N ASN A 181 11.91 -2.30 16.36
CA ASN A 181 12.32 -1.12 17.15
C ASN A 181 11.56 0.17 16.82
N VAL A 182 10.23 0.08 16.75
CA VAL A 182 9.35 1.22 16.42
C VAL A 182 9.49 2.29 17.50
N ASN A 183 9.97 3.48 17.10
CA ASN A 183 10.07 4.64 17.99
C ASN A 183 8.83 5.51 17.80
N THR A 184 8.09 5.76 18.88
CA THR A 184 6.89 6.61 18.89
C THR A 184 7.18 8.10 18.89
N GLU A 185 8.41 8.50 19.22
CA GLU A 185 8.82 9.91 19.31
C GLU A 185 9.29 10.51 17.97
N GLU A 186 9.45 9.67 16.93
CA GLU A 186 9.92 10.08 15.61
C GLU A 186 8.78 9.93 14.58
N PRO A 187 8.58 10.89 13.66
CA PRO A 187 7.49 10.82 12.69
C PRO A 187 7.62 9.65 11.71
N TYR A 188 8.85 9.18 11.45
CA TYR A 188 9.10 7.95 10.71
C TYR A 188 10.51 7.42 10.97
N GLN A 189 10.73 6.13 10.68
CA GLN A 189 12.05 5.52 10.66
C GLN A 189 12.32 4.85 9.30
N LEU A 190 13.59 4.84 8.88
CA LEU A 190 14.05 4.09 7.70
C LEU A 190 14.93 2.90 8.13
N ILE A 191 14.38 1.68 8.07
CA ILE A 191 15.07 0.46 8.47
C ILE A 191 15.74 -0.19 7.24
N PRO A 192 17.08 -0.23 7.13
CA PRO A 192 17.76 -0.86 6.00
C PRO A 192 17.53 -2.37 5.98
N LEU A 193 17.12 -2.90 4.83
CA LEU A 193 16.91 -4.35 4.67
C LEU A 193 18.20 -5.05 4.25
N HIS A 194 18.52 -6.16 4.92
CA HIS A 194 19.66 -7.01 4.57
C HIS A 194 19.35 -7.87 3.34
N LYS A 195 20.31 -8.00 2.40
CA LYS A 195 20.14 -8.75 1.13
C LYS A 195 19.76 -10.23 1.30
N GLN A 196 19.97 -10.79 2.49
CA GLN A 196 19.67 -12.18 2.83
C GLN A 196 18.23 -12.38 3.35
N THR A 197 17.43 -11.32 3.55
CA THR A 197 16.04 -11.48 4.01
C THR A 197 15.07 -11.71 2.86
N ASN A 198 14.02 -12.50 3.13
CA ASN A 198 12.93 -12.70 2.17
C ASN A 198 12.29 -11.37 1.75
N GLU A 199 12.09 -10.46 2.71
CA GLU A 199 11.57 -9.10 2.50
C GLU A 199 12.39 -8.29 1.47
N TYR A 200 13.73 -8.28 1.60
CA TYR A 200 14.60 -7.66 0.59
C TYR A 200 14.41 -8.33 -0.77
N ASN A 201 14.41 -9.66 -0.81
CA ASN A 201 14.32 -10.44 -2.04
C ASN A 201 12.97 -10.24 -2.75
N GLU A 202 11.86 -10.14 -2.02
CA GLU A 202 10.54 -9.84 -2.59
C GLU A 202 10.51 -8.46 -3.27
N VAL A 203 10.99 -7.41 -2.59
CA VAL A 203 11.05 -6.06 -3.15
C VAL A 203 12.04 -5.99 -4.33
N ALA A 204 13.21 -6.62 -4.20
CA ALA A 204 14.21 -6.70 -5.27
C ALA A 204 13.69 -7.48 -6.49
N ASN A 205 12.90 -8.53 -6.30
CA ASN A 205 12.27 -9.29 -7.39
C ASN A 205 11.18 -8.47 -8.08
N LEU A 206 10.37 -7.70 -7.33
CA LEU A 206 9.37 -6.79 -7.92
C LEU A 206 10.02 -5.72 -8.81
N PHE A 207 11.13 -5.13 -8.36
CA PHE A 207 11.93 -4.18 -9.14
C PHE A 207 12.57 -4.88 -10.35
N GLY A 208 13.19 -6.05 -10.10
CA GLY A 208 13.87 -6.94 -11.04
C GLY A 208 13.06 -7.33 -12.28
N LYS A 209 11.73 -7.33 -12.18
CA LYS A 209 10.82 -7.60 -13.32
C LYS A 209 11.02 -6.66 -14.51
N THR A 210 11.50 -5.43 -14.28
CA THR A 210 11.62 -4.42 -15.35
C THR A 210 12.89 -3.55 -15.28
N VAL A 211 13.61 -3.57 -14.16
CA VAL A 211 14.91 -2.89 -13.99
C VAL A 211 15.87 -3.87 -13.33
N ASP A 212 17.10 -3.98 -13.85
CA ASP A 212 18.12 -4.89 -13.30
C ASP A 212 18.33 -4.68 -11.79
N SER A 213 18.09 -5.74 -11.02
CA SER A 213 18.20 -5.74 -9.55
C SER A 213 19.63 -5.52 -9.04
N ASN A 214 20.66 -5.72 -9.87
CA ASN A 214 22.04 -5.36 -9.53
C ASN A 214 22.24 -3.84 -9.38
N ARG A 215 21.35 -3.03 -9.96
CA ARG A 215 21.34 -1.57 -9.81
C ARG A 215 20.90 -1.11 -8.42
N ILE A 216 20.26 -1.99 -7.63
CA ILE A 216 19.79 -1.67 -6.28
C ILE A 216 20.98 -1.48 -5.34
N LYS A 217 21.13 -0.25 -4.85
CA LYS A 217 22.12 0.15 -3.86
C LYS A 217 21.68 -0.30 -2.46
N ARG A 218 20.42 0.00 -2.09
CA ARG A 218 19.76 -0.48 -0.87
C ARG A 218 18.24 -0.35 -0.96
N ILE A 219 17.56 -1.11 -0.10
CA ILE A 219 16.13 -1.04 0.15
C ILE A 219 15.98 -0.70 1.63
N GLN A 220 15.11 0.26 1.95
CA GLN A 220 14.80 0.65 3.33
C GLN A 220 13.30 0.55 3.54
N ARG A 221 12.86 -0.22 4.54
CA ARG A 221 11.46 -0.20 5.00
C ARG A 221 11.20 1.11 5.73
N ILE A 222 10.07 1.72 5.44
CA ILE A 222 9.58 2.92 6.10
C ILE A 222 8.63 2.46 7.21
N GLN A 223 8.87 2.91 8.44
CA GLN A 223 7.99 2.70 9.59
C GLN A 223 7.45 4.07 10.01
N ASN A 224 6.21 4.39 9.63
CA ASN A 224 5.49 5.59 10.06
C ASN A 224 4.13 5.12 10.62
N LEU A 225 3.96 5.20 11.94
CA LEU A 225 2.77 4.69 12.63
C LEU A 225 1.51 5.44 12.20
N ASP A 226 1.54 6.77 12.12
CA ASP A 226 0.37 7.59 11.79
C ASP A 226 -0.13 7.33 10.36
N LEU A 227 0.77 7.28 9.38
CA LEU A 227 0.42 6.96 7.99
C LEU A 227 -0.08 5.53 7.84
N TRP A 228 0.46 4.59 8.63
CA TRP A 228 -0.06 3.23 8.68
C TRP A 228 -1.45 3.17 9.32
N GLU A 229 -1.70 3.98 10.36
CA GLU A 229 -3.02 4.11 10.99
C GLU A 229 -4.06 4.60 9.98
N PHE A 230 -3.77 5.71 9.30
CA PHE A 230 -4.66 6.25 8.26
C PHE A 230 -4.92 5.23 7.14
N PHE A 231 -3.89 4.51 6.69
CA PHE A 231 -4.00 3.46 5.68
C PHE A 231 -4.91 2.30 6.13
N CYS A 232 -4.69 1.74 7.32
CA CYS A 232 -5.51 0.67 7.88
C CYS A 232 -6.96 1.12 8.09
N ARG A 233 -7.18 2.32 8.63
CA ARG A 233 -8.52 2.88 8.82
C ARG A 233 -9.24 3.13 7.49
N LYS A 234 -8.52 3.57 6.45
CA LYS A 234 -9.07 3.69 5.09
C LYS A 234 -9.43 2.33 4.50
N LYS A 235 -8.58 1.31 4.67
CA LYS A 235 -8.84 -0.07 4.22
C LYS A 235 -10.11 -0.64 4.86
N ALA A 236 -10.30 -0.44 6.16
CA ALA A 236 -11.53 -0.83 6.87
C ALA A 236 -12.76 -0.04 6.37
N GLN A 237 -12.63 1.28 6.16
CA GLN A 237 -13.70 2.13 5.61
C GLN A 237 -14.15 1.63 4.22
N LEU A 238 -13.21 1.34 3.32
CA LEU A 238 -13.52 0.86 1.97
C LEU A 238 -14.21 -0.51 1.99
N LYS A 239 -13.72 -1.47 2.80
CA LYS A 239 -14.40 -2.77 3.01
C LYS A 239 -15.86 -2.57 3.43
N LYS A 240 -16.11 -1.75 4.46
CA LYS A 240 -17.47 -1.46 4.97
C LYS A 240 -18.34 -0.75 3.93
N LYS A 241 -17.81 0.23 3.20
CA LYS A 241 -18.53 0.96 2.14
C LYS A 241 -18.96 0.04 0.98
N ARG A 242 -18.14 -0.96 0.65
CA ARG A 242 -18.36 -1.89 -0.47
C ARG A 242 -19.11 -3.17 -0.07
N GLY A 243 -19.20 -3.48 1.21
CA GLY A 243 -19.77 -4.75 1.69
C GLY A 243 -18.91 -5.97 1.36
N VAL A 244 -17.59 -5.81 1.19
CA VAL A 244 -16.67 -6.89 0.76
C VAL A 244 -15.60 -7.19 1.82
N PRO A 245 -15.20 -8.47 2.00
CA PRO A 245 -14.21 -8.85 3.00
C PRO A 245 -12.77 -8.43 2.64
N LYS A 246 -12.50 -8.20 1.34
CA LYS A 246 -11.17 -7.86 0.81
C LYS A 246 -11.28 -6.74 -0.22
N ILE A 247 -10.36 -5.77 -0.14
CA ILE A 247 -10.17 -4.70 -1.12
C ILE A 247 -8.97 -5.07 -2.01
N ASN A 248 -9.05 -4.71 -3.29
CA ASN A 248 -7.93 -4.80 -4.23
C ASN A 248 -6.80 -3.86 -3.76
N GLU A 249 -5.70 -4.46 -3.30
CA GLU A 249 -4.52 -3.81 -2.76
C GLU A 249 -3.31 -4.29 -3.54
N GLN A 250 -2.44 -3.37 -3.95
CA GLN A 250 -1.27 -3.67 -4.79
C GLN A 250 -0.03 -2.93 -4.30
N MET A 251 1.14 -3.56 -4.47
CA MET A 251 2.43 -2.90 -4.33
C MET A 251 2.79 -2.26 -5.67
N LEU A 252 2.95 -0.94 -5.70
CA LEU A 252 3.18 -0.17 -6.93
C LEU A 252 4.31 0.85 -6.76
N PHE A 253 5.03 1.13 -7.84
CA PHE A 253 6.20 2.01 -7.85
C PHE A 253 5.82 3.48 -8.06
N HIS A 254 6.42 4.38 -7.30
CA HIS A 254 6.35 5.83 -7.49
C HIS A 254 7.76 6.43 -7.55
N GLY A 255 8.12 7.01 -8.69
CA GLY A 255 9.41 7.68 -8.87
C GLY A 255 9.32 9.17 -8.56
N THR A 256 10.31 9.71 -7.86
CA THR A 256 10.35 11.12 -7.47
C THR A 256 11.78 11.64 -7.36
N SER A 257 11.96 12.96 -7.28
CA SER A 257 13.26 13.58 -6.96
C SER A 257 13.63 13.34 -5.48
N SER A 258 14.93 13.31 -5.14
CA SER A 258 15.41 13.12 -3.76
C SER A 258 14.86 14.14 -2.76
N GLU A 259 14.67 15.39 -3.22
CA GLU A 259 14.09 16.53 -2.48
C GLU A 259 12.69 16.26 -1.89
N PHE A 260 11.89 15.35 -2.47
CA PHE A 260 10.55 15.02 -1.95
C PHE A 260 10.51 13.80 -1.03
N VAL A 261 11.62 13.04 -0.89
CA VAL A 261 11.63 11.76 -0.17
C VAL A 261 11.24 11.94 1.31
N GLU A 262 11.84 12.91 2.00
CA GLU A 262 11.54 13.19 3.41
C GLU A 262 10.10 13.67 3.60
N ALA A 263 9.63 14.59 2.75
CA ALA A 263 8.25 15.07 2.77
C ALA A 263 7.23 13.94 2.59
N ILE A 264 7.49 12.98 1.68
CA ILE A 264 6.62 11.82 1.46
C ILE A 264 6.65 10.86 2.66
N CYS A 265 7.81 10.64 3.29
CA CYS A 265 7.94 9.79 4.47
C CYS A 265 7.21 10.35 5.70
N ILE A 266 7.13 11.68 5.86
CA ILE A 266 6.44 12.34 6.99
C ILE A 266 4.95 12.57 6.67
N HIS A 267 4.63 13.11 5.50
CA HIS A 267 3.29 13.65 5.17
C HIS A 267 2.53 12.86 4.11
N ASN A 268 3.05 11.71 3.65
CA ASN A 268 2.51 10.91 2.55
C ASN A 268 2.58 11.63 1.18
N PHE A 269 2.04 11.00 0.13
CA PHE A 269 2.09 11.56 -1.22
C PHE A 269 1.05 12.67 -1.45
N ASP A 270 1.51 13.89 -1.73
CA ASP A 270 0.66 15.01 -2.16
C ASP A 270 0.94 15.45 -3.61
N TRP A 271 0.02 15.14 -4.51
CA TRP A 271 0.10 15.53 -5.94
C TRP A 271 0.04 17.05 -6.16
N ARG A 272 -0.42 17.83 -5.18
CA ARG A 272 -0.43 19.31 -5.23
C ARG A 272 0.97 19.89 -5.07
N ILE A 273 1.82 19.20 -4.30
CA ILE A 273 3.20 19.61 -3.97
C ILE A 273 4.19 18.99 -4.97
N ASN A 274 4.04 17.70 -5.27
CA ASN A 274 4.99 16.91 -6.06
C ASN A 274 4.95 17.20 -7.58
N GLY A 275 4.15 18.17 -8.02
CA GLY A 275 4.05 18.63 -9.40
C GLY A 275 3.16 17.75 -10.29
N ILE A 276 2.26 18.40 -11.03
CA ILE A 276 1.35 17.72 -11.96
C ILE A 276 2.07 17.37 -13.27
N HIS A 277 2.93 16.36 -13.24
CA HIS A 277 3.56 15.82 -14.44
C HIS A 277 2.54 15.00 -15.26
N ALA A 278 1.95 15.67 -16.26
CA ALA A 278 1.03 15.07 -17.25
C ALA A 278 -0.13 14.27 -16.63
N ALA A 279 -1.06 14.97 -15.97
CA ALA A 279 -2.29 14.40 -15.42
C ALA A 279 -3.29 13.93 -16.50
N VAL A 280 -2.90 12.95 -17.32
CA VAL A 280 -3.70 12.41 -18.44
C VAL A 280 -4.91 11.59 -17.96
N PHE A 281 -4.79 10.96 -16.80
CA PHE A 281 -5.78 10.02 -16.23
C PHE A 281 -6.46 10.56 -14.96
N GLY A 282 -6.22 11.83 -14.62
CA GLY A 282 -6.78 12.52 -13.45
C GLY A 282 -5.72 13.27 -12.65
N LYS A 283 -6.16 14.22 -11.82
CA LYS A 283 -5.33 15.01 -10.90
C LYS A 283 -5.31 14.31 -9.54
N GLY A 284 -4.40 13.36 -9.41
CA GLY A 284 -4.14 12.56 -8.22
C GLY A 284 -2.69 12.08 -8.21
N THR A 285 -2.34 11.25 -7.24
CA THR A 285 -1.01 10.63 -7.14
C THR A 285 -0.90 9.45 -8.09
N TYR A 286 0.13 9.44 -8.93
CA TYR A 286 0.38 8.42 -9.95
C TYR A 286 1.28 7.29 -9.41
N PHE A 287 0.91 6.06 -9.72
CA PHE A 287 1.69 4.85 -9.44
C PHE A 287 1.80 4.00 -10.69
N ALA A 288 2.93 3.30 -10.85
CA ALA A 288 3.13 2.36 -11.95
C ALA A 288 3.32 0.93 -11.43
N ARG A 289 2.80 -0.04 -12.18
CA ARG A 289 3.09 -1.47 -11.96
C ARG A 289 4.56 -1.80 -12.20
N ASP A 290 5.17 -1.13 -13.18
CA ASP A 290 6.47 -1.45 -13.75
C ASP A 290 7.52 -0.41 -13.27
N ALA A 291 8.52 -0.84 -12.49
CA ALA A 291 9.59 0.03 -11.97
C ALA A 291 10.31 0.85 -13.07
N ALA A 292 10.46 0.29 -14.27
CA ALA A 292 11.06 0.97 -15.42
C ALA A 292 10.27 2.18 -15.93
N TYR A 293 8.97 2.28 -15.61
CA TYR A 293 8.19 3.49 -15.88
C TYR A 293 8.50 4.56 -14.83
N SER A 294 8.42 4.19 -13.55
CA SER A 294 8.70 5.09 -12.43
C SER A 294 10.15 5.61 -12.38
N SER A 295 11.13 4.82 -12.84
CA SER A 295 12.54 5.24 -12.91
C SER A 295 12.76 6.51 -13.75
N ARG A 296 11.87 6.82 -14.70
CA ARG A 296 11.92 8.01 -15.56
C ARG A 296 11.62 9.31 -14.81
N PHE A 297 10.92 9.22 -13.68
CA PHE A 297 10.55 10.34 -12.82
C PHE A 297 11.57 10.53 -11.68
N CYS A 298 12.52 9.60 -11.52
CA CYS A 298 13.59 9.67 -10.54
C CYS A 298 14.71 10.58 -11.07
N LYS A 299 14.66 11.86 -10.70
CA LYS A 299 15.61 12.88 -11.15
C LYS A 299 16.79 12.98 -10.19
N ASP A 300 17.98 13.22 -10.76
CA ASP A 300 19.20 13.49 -10.01
C ASP A 300 19.31 15.01 -9.76
N ASP A 301 19.73 15.43 -8.57
CA ASP A 301 19.40 16.72 -7.91
C ASP A 301 19.94 18.04 -8.56
N MET A 302 20.34 18.03 -9.83
CA MET A 302 21.07 19.14 -10.47
C MET A 302 20.21 20.31 -10.98
N LYS A 303 18.86 20.25 -10.99
CA LYS A 303 18.02 21.20 -11.76
C LYS A 303 16.71 21.71 -11.14
N HIS A 304 16.24 21.23 -9.98
CA HIS A 304 14.85 21.47 -9.53
C HIS A 304 14.67 22.32 -8.25
N GLY A 305 15.75 22.91 -7.71
CA GLY A 305 15.71 23.78 -6.52
C GLY A 305 14.86 25.07 -6.62
N SER A 306 14.05 25.24 -7.67
CA SER A 306 13.02 26.27 -7.82
C SER A 306 11.61 25.80 -7.44
N THR A 307 11.32 24.49 -7.40
CA THR A 307 9.96 24.00 -7.07
C THR A 307 9.57 24.29 -5.62
N PHE A 308 10.53 24.23 -4.70
CA PHE A 308 10.34 24.60 -3.29
C PHE A 308 10.29 26.12 -3.04
N GLN A 309 10.90 26.94 -3.92
CA GLN A 309 10.82 28.41 -3.82
C GLN A 309 9.38 28.91 -3.98
N ILE A 310 8.56 28.23 -4.79
CA ILE A 310 7.13 28.53 -4.99
C ILE A 310 6.34 28.34 -3.67
N HIS A 311 6.81 27.46 -2.78
CA HIS A 311 6.20 27.15 -1.49
C HIS A 311 6.93 27.81 -0.30
N GLY A 312 7.87 28.72 -0.56
CA GLY A 312 8.63 29.44 0.48
C GLY A 312 9.69 28.61 1.22
N VAL A 313 10.03 27.41 0.74
CA VAL A 313 10.98 26.51 1.40
C VAL A 313 12.36 26.63 0.75
N ASN A 314 13.39 26.80 1.57
CA ASN A 314 14.78 26.87 1.13
C ASN A 314 15.49 25.54 1.41
N LEU A 315 15.88 24.80 0.37
CA LEU A 315 16.50 23.48 0.50
C LEU A 315 17.89 23.60 1.16
N GLN A 316 18.11 22.82 2.22
CA GLN A 316 19.45 22.69 2.79
C GLN A 316 20.41 22.04 1.78
N GLN A 317 21.65 22.52 1.70
CA GLN A 317 22.67 22.09 0.73
C GLN A 317 23.08 20.60 0.80
N ARG A 318 22.50 19.82 1.74
CA ARG A 318 22.81 18.41 2.00
C ARG A 318 22.44 17.44 0.87
N HIS A 319 21.65 17.87 -0.11
CA HIS A 319 21.19 17.01 -1.22
C HIS A 319 22.04 17.10 -2.51
N LEU A 320 23.02 18.01 -2.58
CA LEU A 320 23.69 18.39 -3.83
C LEU A 320 24.59 17.33 -4.50
N PHE A 321 24.75 16.13 -3.91
CA PHE A 321 25.72 15.12 -4.34
C PHE A 321 25.21 13.66 -4.32
N ARG A 322 23.93 13.40 -4.61
CA ARG A 322 23.45 12.02 -4.83
C ARG A 322 23.75 11.54 -6.26
N THR A 323 24.51 10.45 -6.37
CA THR A 323 24.83 9.72 -7.62
C THR A 323 23.90 8.51 -7.87
N TYR A 324 22.72 8.54 -7.24
CA TYR A 324 21.78 7.44 -7.20
C TYR A 324 20.36 7.99 -7.06
N LYS A 325 19.44 7.33 -7.75
CA LYS A 325 18.01 7.61 -7.83
C LYS A 325 17.27 7.00 -6.65
N SER A 326 16.11 7.57 -6.34
CA SER A 326 15.21 7.10 -5.29
C SER A 326 13.81 6.86 -5.87
N MET A 327 13.21 5.71 -5.56
CA MET A 327 11.78 5.46 -5.83
C MET A 327 11.13 4.78 -4.63
N PHE A 328 9.83 5.00 -4.46
CA PHE A 328 9.03 4.27 -3.49
C PHE A 328 8.42 3.03 -4.13
N LEU A 329 8.34 1.94 -3.37
CA LEU A 329 7.38 0.86 -3.58
C LEU A 329 6.31 1.02 -2.48
N ALA A 330 5.14 1.51 -2.87
CA ALA A 330 4.05 1.85 -1.96
C ALA A 330 2.96 0.77 -1.99
N ARG A 331 2.29 0.58 -0.85
CA ARG A 331 1.09 -0.25 -0.73
C ARG A 331 -0.12 0.64 -1.02
N VAL A 332 -0.94 0.24 -1.99
CA VAL A 332 -2.01 1.10 -2.54
C VAL A 332 -3.35 0.37 -2.57
N LEU A 333 -4.37 0.98 -1.96
CA LEU A 333 -5.77 0.54 -2.01
C LEU A 333 -6.41 0.98 -3.33
N ILE A 334 -6.24 0.16 -4.37
CA ILE A 334 -6.79 0.40 -5.70
C ILE A 334 -8.32 0.25 -5.71
N GLY A 335 -8.86 -0.73 -4.99
CA GLY A 335 -10.30 -1.00 -4.97
C GLY A 335 -10.86 -1.26 -6.36
N ASP A 336 -12.06 -0.73 -6.63
CA ASP A 336 -12.67 -0.77 -7.95
C ASP A 336 -12.16 0.40 -8.81
N TYR A 337 -11.72 0.11 -10.04
CA TYR A 337 -11.09 1.09 -10.92
C TYR A 337 -11.76 1.21 -12.29
N ILE A 338 -11.52 2.33 -12.98
CA ILE A 338 -12.00 2.63 -14.34
C ILE A 338 -10.96 3.45 -15.10
N ASN A 339 -11.07 3.52 -16.44
CA ASN A 339 -10.24 4.41 -17.26
C ASN A 339 -10.30 5.87 -16.76
N GLY A 340 -9.12 6.48 -16.60
CA GLY A 340 -8.98 7.86 -16.17
C GLY A 340 -9.21 8.88 -17.29
N ASP A 341 -9.40 10.13 -16.87
CA ASP A 341 -9.57 11.31 -17.72
C ASP A 341 -8.91 12.51 -17.02
N SER A 342 -8.25 13.38 -17.79
CA SER A 342 -7.50 14.52 -17.26
C SER A 342 -8.35 15.55 -16.50
N LYS A 343 -9.67 15.57 -16.72
CA LYS A 343 -10.60 16.42 -15.97
C LYS A 343 -10.92 15.91 -14.55
N TYR A 344 -10.63 14.65 -14.24
CA TYR A 344 -11.01 14.05 -12.96
C TYR A 344 -10.17 14.61 -11.79
N MET A 345 -10.86 15.19 -10.81
CA MET A 345 -10.30 15.64 -9.52
C MET A 345 -10.51 14.61 -8.39
N ARG A 346 -11.32 13.58 -8.66
CA ARG A 346 -11.66 12.43 -7.80
C ARG A 346 -12.12 11.28 -8.71
N PRO A 347 -12.23 10.03 -8.24
CA PRO A 347 -12.77 8.94 -9.05
C PRO A 347 -14.19 9.27 -9.55
N PRO A 348 -14.55 8.91 -10.78
CA PRO A 348 -15.89 9.16 -11.33
C PRO A 348 -16.94 8.26 -10.66
N SER A 349 -18.22 8.55 -10.95
CA SER A 349 -19.35 7.75 -10.48
C SER A 349 -19.50 6.45 -11.27
N LYS A 350 -20.01 5.39 -10.61
CA LYS A 350 -20.39 4.11 -11.23
C LYS A 350 -21.79 4.13 -11.84
N ASP A 351 -22.69 4.94 -11.27
CA ASP A 351 -24.13 4.93 -11.54
C ASP A 351 -24.72 6.34 -11.77
N GLY A 352 -23.86 7.35 -11.88
CA GLY A 352 -24.25 8.76 -11.97
C GLY A 352 -24.51 9.44 -10.62
N SER A 353 -24.59 8.68 -9.52
CA SER A 353 -24.76 9.26 -8.18
C SER A 353 -23.48 9.91 -7.65
N PHE A 354 -23.62 10.78 -6.64
CA PHE A 354 -22.48 11.41 -5.98
C PHE A 354 -21.77 10.51 -4.96
N VAL A 355 -22.37 9.38 -4.57
CA VAL A 355 -21.93 8.52 -3.45
C VAL A 355 -21.21 7.25 -3.91
N ASN A 356 -21.69 6.62 -4.99
CA ASN A 356 -21.14 5.38 -5.52
C ASN A 356 -20.07 5.67 -6.58
N LEU A 357 -18.92 6.14 -6.10
CA LEU A 357 -17.74 6.37 -6.94
C LEU A 357 -16.95 5.08 -7.17
N TYR A 358 -16.04 5.10 -8.13
CA TYR A 358 -14.87 4.20 -8.14
C TYR A 358 -13.89 4.55 -7.00
N ASP A 359 -12.85 3.75 -6.80
CA ASP A 359 -11.82 3.95 -5.77
C ASP A 359 -10.50 4.48 -6.38
N SER A 360 -10.22 4.18 -7.66
CA SER A 360 -9.08 4.75 -8.41
C SER A 360 -9.37 4.88 -9.91
N CYS A 361 -8.47 5.55 -10.64
CA CYS A 361 -8.44 5.55 -12.11
C CYS A 361 -7.24 4.76 -12.64
N VAL A 362 -7.29 4.29 -13.89
CA VAL A 362 -6.20 3.59 -14.59
C VAL A 362 -6.02 4.04 -16.04
N ASP A 363 -4.89 3.70 -16.66
CA ASP A 363 -4.69 3.87 -18.12
C ASP A 363 -5.54 2.89 -18.94
N ASN A 364 -5.59 1.62 -18.54
CA ASN A 364 -6.29 0.55 -19.24
C ASN A 364 -6.96 -0.41 -18.26
N THR A 365 -8.25 -0.72 -18.46
CA THR A 365 -9.05 -1.59 -17.57
C THR A 365 -8.81 -3.09 -17.75
N TRP A 366 -8.29 -3.52 -18.90
CA TRP A 366 -7.91 -4.92 -19.16
C TRP A 366 -6.51 -5.28 -18.66
N ASN A 367 -5.57 -4.34 -18.74
CA ASN A 367 -4.16 -4.55 -18.35
C ASN A 367 -3.57 -3.23 -17.82
N PRO A 368 -3.96 -2.80 -16.60
CA PRO A 368 -3.53 -1.53 -16.04
C PRO A 368 -2.01 -1.54 -15.77
N LYS A 369 -1.35 -0.48 -16.20
CA LYS A 369 0.07 -0.21 -15.94
C LYS A 369 0.27 1.02 -15.08
N ILE A 370 -0.68 1.97 -15.16
CA ILE A 370 -0.67 3.23 -14.42
C ILE A 370 -1.96 3.30 -13.61
N PHE A 371 -1.83 3.66 -12.34
CA PHE A 371 -2.94 3.86 -11.40
C PHE A 371 -2.89 5.29 -10.85
N VAL A 372 -4.04 5.93 -10.74
CA VAL A 372 -4.19 7.28 -10.17
C VAL A 372 -5.12 7.23 -8.97
N VAL A 373 -4.59 7.67 -7.83
CA VAL A 373 -5.29 7.66 -6.53
C VAL A 373 -5.42 9.09 -6.02
N PHE A 374 -6.61 9.42 -5.49
CA PHE A 374 -7.01 10.80 -5.20
C PHE A 374 -7.06 11.12 -3.69
N ASP A 375 -7.01 10.11 -2.83
CA ASP A 375 -6.98 10.23 -1.37
C ASP A 375 -5.65 9.64 -0.86
N ALA A 376 -4.85 10.46 -0.17
CA ALA A 376 -3.55 10.03 0.37
C ALA A 376 -3.67 8.84 1.33
N ASN A 377 -4.80 8.72 2.05
CA ASN A 377 -5.03 7.63 3.00
C ASN A 377 -5.25 6.27 2.31
N GLN A 378 -5.40 6.22 0.97
CA GLN A 378 -5.37 4.96 0.21
C GLN A 378 -3.94 4.43 0.01
N ILE A 379 -2.92 5.14 0.47
CA ILE A 379 -1.51 4.87 0.16
C ILE A 379 -0.69 4.77 1.45
N TYR A 380 0.18 3.78 1.53
CA TYR A 380 1.27 3.72 2.51
C TYR A 380 2.62 3.62 1.78
N PRO A 381 3.56 4.58 1.96
CA PRO A 381 4.90 4.47 1.41
C PRO A 381 5.69 3.42 2.22
N GLU A 382 5.79 2.18 1.72
CA GLU A 382 6.31 1.06 2.52
C GLU A 382 7.81 0.85 2.39
N TYR A 383 8.36 0.98 1.18
CA TYR A 383 9.80 0.85 0.93
C TYR A 383 10.33 2.01 0.11
N LEU A 384 11.50 2.50 0.51
CA LEU A 384 12.36 3.38 -0.29
C LEU A 384 13.46 2.52 -0.95
N ILE A 385 13.54 2.55 -2.28
CA ILE A 385 14.55 1.87 -3.07
C ILE A 385 15.53 2.92 -3.60
N GLU A 386 16.79 2.84 -3.15
CA GLU A 386 17.89 3.60 -3.75
C GLU A 386 18.61 2.74 -4.80
N PHE A 387 18.81 3.27 -6.00
CA PHE A 387 19.40 2.55 -7.13
C PHE A 387 20.23 3.47 -8.04
N HIS A 388 21.21 2.93 -8.76
CA HIS A 388 21.98 3.66 -9.79
C HIS A 388 21.28 3.56 -11.15
#